data_AF-A0A1B3E821-F1
#
_entry.id   AF-A0A1B3E821-F1
#
_cell.length_a   1.000
_cell.length_b   1.000
_cell.length_c   1.000
_cell.angle_alpha   90.00
_cell.angle_beta   90.00
_cell.angle_gamma   90.00
#
_symmetry.space_group_name_H-M   'P 1'
#
loop_
_entity.id
_entity.type
_entity.pdbx_description
1 polymer ?
#
loop_
_entity_poly.entity_id
_entity_poly.type
_entity_poly.pdbx_seq_one_letter_code
_entity_poly.pdbx_strand_id
1 'polypeptide(L)'
;MQPDPIFVIAAALAVAVILASAATHKLRAPARFANQVEDYQLLPRGLVRPVARVLPFIEVAVAFALLVPASRPVAALAAAVLLAGYAGAISINLWRGRRDIDCGCAGPEQAQPIRPVLLARNAVLLGLALVASLAPHSRELDVFDSFVVIASAAATLLIYAAADGLMANAPRLLKLIGR
;
A
#
# COMPACT_ATOMS: atom_id res chain seq x y z
N MET A 1 -0.22 -26.50 -3.20
CA MET A 1 -1.49 -26.30 -2.48
C MET A 1 -2.09 -25.02 -3.03
N GLN A 2 -3.14 -25.12 -3.85
CA GLN A 2 -3.78 -23.94 -4.45
C GLN A 2 -4.70 -23.29 -3.40
N PRO A 3 -4.63 -21.97 -3.21
CA PRO A 3 -5.47 -21.28 -2.22
C PRO A 3 -6.93 -21.24 -2.66
N ASP A 4 -7.82 -21.18 -1.67
CA ASP A 4 -9.24 -20.94 -1.91
C ASP A 4 -9.43 -19.57 -2.61
N PRO A 5 -10.29 -19.49 -3.65
CA PRO A 5 -10.54 -18.25 -4.40
C PRO A 5 -10.94 -17.07 -3.50
N ILE A 6 -11.58 -17.32 -2.36
CA ILE A 6 -12.00 -16.27 -1.42
C ILE A 6 -10.79 -15.45 -0.95
N PHE A 7 -9.70 -16.13 -0.53
CA PHE A 7 -8.51 -15.44 -0.04
C PHE A 7 -7.80 -14.64 -1.13
N VAL A 8 -7.72 -15.20 -2.34
CA VAL A 8 -7.09 -14.55 -3.50
C VAL A 8 -7.85 -13.27 -3.87
N ILE A 9 -9.18 -13.34 -3.96
CA ILE A 9 -10.01 -12.21 -4.37
C ILE A 9 -10.07 -11.16 -3.24
N ALA A 10 -10.25 -11.57 -1.98
CA ALA A 10 -10.27 -10.64 -0.85
C ALA A 10 -8.94 -9.88 -0.71
N ALA A 11 -7.80 -10.58 -0.86
CA ALA A 11 -6.49 -9.95 -0.86
C ALA A 11 -6.32 -8.97 -2.04
N ALA A 12 -6.75 -9.36 -3.24
CA ALA A 12 -6.71 -8.48 -4.41
C ALA A 12 -7.53 -7.21 -4.23
N LEU A 13 -8.75 -7.33 -3.68
CA LEU A 13 -9.63 -6.19 -3.38
C LEU A 13 -9.00 -5.27 -2.34
N ALA A 14 -8.47 -5.83 -1.24
CA ALA A 14 -7.83 -5.03 -0.20
C ALA A 14 -6.63 -4.25 -0.74
N VAL A 15 -5.73 -4.92 -1.47
CA VAL A 15 -4.54 -4.28 -2.08
C VAL A 15 -4.95 -3.24 -3.12
N ALA A 16 -5.95 -3.52 -3.95
CA ALA A 16 -6.44 -2.58 -4.96
C ALA A 16 -6.97 -1.29 -4.32
N VAL A 17 -7.80 -1.39 -3.27
CA VAL A 17 -8.36 -0.22 -2.57
C VAL A 17 -7.25 0.58 -1.88
N ILE A 18 -6.25 -0.09 -1.28
CA ILE A 18 -5.13 0.58 -0.62
C ILE A 18 -4.22 1.31 -1.63
N LEU A 19 -3.93 0.70 -2.78
CA LEU A 19 -3.17 1.36 -3.84
C LEU A 19 -3.95 2.54 -4.44
N ALA A 20 -5.25 2.37 -4.67
CA ALA A 20 -6.11 3.44 -5.17
C ALA A 20 -6.16 4.61 -4.18
N SER A 21 -6.31 4.35 -2.88
CA SER A 21 -6.33 5.40 -1.86
C SER A 21 -4.98 6.14 -1.80
N ALA A 22 -3.86 5.41 -1.75
CA ALA A 22 -2.52 6.00 -1.78
C ALA A 22 -2.31 6.88 -3.03
N ALA A 23 -2.70 6.40 -4.20
CA ALA A 23 -2.59 7.15 -5.44
C ALA A 23 -3.45 8.42 -5.43
N THR A 24 -4.70 8.35 -4.93
CA THR A 24 -5.58 9.53 -4.83
C THR A 24 -4.98 10.61 -3.94
N HIS A 25 -4.32 10.23 -2.84
CA HIS A 25 -3.64 11.17 -1.97
C HIS A 25 -2.45 11.86 -2.66
N LYS A 26 -1.67 11.11 -3.43
CA LYS A 26 -0.53 11.65 -4.20
C LYS A 26 -0.99 12.57 -5.33
N LEU A 27 -2.10 12.23 -6.00
CA LEU A 27 -2.69 13.05 -7.06
C LEU A 27 -3.33 14.34 -6.53
N ARG A 28 -3.87 14.35 -5.30
CA ARG A 28 -4.42 15.56 -4.66
C ARG A 28 -3.34 16.57 -4.26
N ALA A 29 -2.13 16.12 -3.97
CA ALA A 29 -1.03 16.99 -3.53
C ALA A 29 0.30 16.64 -4.25
N PRO A 30 0.39 16.79 -5.58
CA PRO A 30 1.52 16.30 -6.37
C PRO A 30 2.84 17.02 -6.05
N ALA A 31 2.80 18.31 -5.71
CA ALA A 31 3.98 19.06 -5.29
C ALA A 31 4.54 18.53 -3.96
N ARG A 32 3.66 18.18 -3.02
CA ARG A 32 4.06 17.58 -1.74
C ARG A 32 4.67 16.20 -1.96
N PHE A 33 4.05 15.37 -2.80
CA PHE A 33 4.58 14.06 -3.11
C PHE A 33 5.94 14.14 -3.81
N ALA A 34 6.15 15.11 -4.71
CA ALA A 34 7.46 15.34 -5.32
C ALA A 34 8.53 15.71 -4.29
N ASN A 35 8.21 16.58 -3.31
CA ASN A 35 9.13 16.90 -2.22
C ASN A 35 9.42 15.67 -1.35
N GLN A 36 8.41 14.86 -1.03
CA GLN A 36 8.61 13.60 -0.30
C GLN A 36 9.58 12.69 -1.05
N VAL A 37 9.40 12.49 -2.37
CA VAL A 37 10.31 11.68 -3.20
C VAL A 37 11.73 12.26 -3.22
N GLU A 38 11.88 13.59 -3.20
CA GLU A 38 13.19 14.25 -3.08
C GLU A 38 13.87 13.96 -1.74
N ASP A 39 13.10 13.98 -0.64
CA ASP A 39 13.59 13.74 0.72
C ASP A 39 14.17 12.33 0.90
N TYR A 40 13.69 11.34 0.13
CA TYR A 40 14.28 9.99 0.12
C TYR A 40 15.74 9.99 -0.37
N GLN A 41 16.17 10.98 -1.17
CA GLN A 41 17.51 11.08 -1.76
C GLN A 41 18.00 9.76 -2.39
N LEU A 42 17.12 9.11 -3.14
CA LEU A 42 17.40 7.88 -3.89
C LEU A 42 17.50 8.14 -5.40
N LEU A 43 16.97 9.26 -5.87
CA LEU A 43 16.89 9.64 -7.28
C LEU A 43 17.67 10.94 -7.50
N PRO A 44 18.29 11.14 -8.68
CA PRO A 44 18.84 12.43 -9.05
C PRO A 44 17.72 13.47 -9.22
N ARG A 45 18.00 14.74 -8.91
CA ARG A 45 17.01 15.83 -8.91
C ARG A 45 16.17 15.92 -10.19
N GLY A 46 16.76 15.64 -11.35
CA GLY A 46 16.06 15.64 -12.63
C GLY A 46 14.99 14.54 -12.78
N LEU A 47 15.13 13.40 -12.09
CA LEU A 47 14.20 12.28 -12.14
C LEU A 47 13.10 12.34 -11.08
N VAL A 48 13.25 13.16 -10.04
CA VAL A 48 12.26 13.28 -8.96
C VAL A 48 10.88 13.65 -9.49
N ARG A 49 10.76 14.73 -10.29
CA ARG A 49 9.46 15.20 -10.82
C ARG A 49 8.82 14.20 -11.79
N PRO A 50 9.54 13.63 -12.78
CA PRO A 50 9.00 12.57 -13.62
C PRO A 50 8.47 11.38 -12.82
N VAL A 51 9.28 10.84 -11.90
CA VAL A 51 8.89 9.68 -11.10
C VAL A 51 7.69 10.00 -10.21
N ALA A 52 7.71 11.13 -9.51
CA ALA A 52 6.60 11.56 -8.65
C ALA A 52 5.30 11.76 -9.43
N ARG A 53 5.38 12.14 -10.72
CA ARG A 53 4.20 12.27 -11.59
C ARG A 53 3.70 10.92 -12.08
N VAL A 54 4.58 10.02 -12.51
CA VAL A 54 4.21 8.75 -13.13
C VAL A 54 3.75 7.71 -12.11
N LEU A 55 4.37 7.69 -10.93
CA LEU A 55 4.14 6.64 -9.94
C LEU A 55 2.67 6.52 -9.49
N PRO A 56 1.92 7.62 -9.21
CA PRO A 56 0.50 7.52 -8.88
C PRO A 56 -0.35 6.93 -10.01
N PHE A 57 -0.02 7.19 -11.28
CA PHE A 57 -0.73 6.57 -12.41
C PHE A 57 -0.44 5.08 -12.50
N ILE A 58 0.79 4.65 -12.21
CA ILE A 58 1.13 3.22 -12.12
C ILE A 58 0.33 2.57 -10.99
N GLU A 59 0.24 3.19 -9.82
CA GLU A 59 -0.56 2.67 -8.70
C GLU A 59 -2.04 2.52 -9.05
N VAL A 60 -2.62 3.52 -9.72
CA VAL A 60 -4.00 3.46 -10.22
C VAL A 60 -4.18 2.34 -11.24
N ALA A 61 -3.28 2.22 -12.22
CA ALA A 61 -3.34 1.19 -13.24
C ALA A 61 -3.27 -0.21 -12.64
N VAL A 62 -2.37 -0.42 -11.68
CA VAL A 62 -2.23 -1.69 -10.95
C VAL A 62 -3.48 -1.99 -10.10
N ALA A 63 -4.03 -0.98 -9.42
CA ALA A 63 -5.25 -1.12 -8.63
C ALA A 63 -6.44 -1.58 -9.49
N PHE A 64 -6.66 -0.97 -10.66
CA PHE A 64 -7.72 -1.41 -11.57
C PHE A 64 -7.45 -2.77 -12.19
N ALA A 65 -6.20 -3.05 -12.58
CA ALA A 65 -5.83 -4.34 -13.17
C ALA A 65 -5.97 -5.52 -12.19
N LEU A 66 -5.90 -5.28 -10.87
CA LEU A 66 -6.18 -6.28 -9.83
C LEU A 66 -7.65 -6.71 -9.78
N LEU A 67 -8.57 -5.82 -10.17
CA LEU A 67 -10.00 -6.10 -10.16
C LEU A 67 -10.40 -7.02 -11.32
N VAL A 68 -9.68 -6.96 -12.44
CA VAL A 68 -9.93 -7.78 -13.62
C VAL A 68 -9.29 -9.17 -13.44
N PRO A 69 -10.09 -10.26 -13.41
CA PRO A 69 -9.58 -11.60 -13.13
C PRO A 69 -8.46 -12.06 -14.06
N ALA A 70 -8.53 -11.71 -15.35
CA ALA A 70 -7.55 -12.11 -16.36
C ALA A 70 -6.16 -11.46 -16.15
N SER A 71 -6.10 -10.22 -15.68
CA SER A 71 -4.83 -9.51 -15.42
C SER A 71 -4.36 -9.61 -13.97
N ARG A 72 -5.21 -10.10 -13.07
CA ARG A 72 -4.96 -10.12 -11.62
C ARG A 72 -3.60 -10.71 -11.23
N PRO A 73 -3.15 -11.87 -11.75
CA PRO A 73 -1.86 -12.44 -11.34
C PRO A 73 -0.68 -11.50 -11.64
N VAL A 74 -0.68 -10.90 -12.84
CA VAL A 74 0.36 -9.96 -13.29
C VAL A 74 0.27 -8.66 -12.52
N ALA A 75 -0.94 -8.12 -12.31
CA ALA A 75 -1.17 -6.92 -11.54
C ALA A 75 -0.75 -7.08 -10.06
N ALA A 76 -1.00 -8.25 -9.47
CA ALA A 76 -0.60 -8.59 -8.12
C ALA A 76 0.91 -8.65 -7.95
N LEU A 77 1.64 -9.21 -8.93
CA LEU A 77 3.10 -9.14 -8.96
C LEU A 77 3.62 -7.70 -9.09
N ALA A 78 3.00 -6.89 -9.95
CA ALA A 78 3.34 -5.48 -10.07
C ALA A 78 3.09 -4.72 -8.75
N ALA A 79 1.98 -4.99 -8.05
CA ALA A 79 1.70 -4.45 -6.72
C ALA A 79 2.76 -4.86 -5.70
N ALA A 80 3.17 -6.13 -5.69
CA ALA A 80 4.22 -6.63 -4.81
C ALA A 80 5.56 -5.92 -5.07
N VAL A 81 5.91 -5.67 -6.34
CA VAL A 81 7.12 -4.92 -6.72
C VAL A 81 7.04 -3.46 -6.25
N LEU A 82 5.90 -2.79 -6.41
CA LEU A 82 5.70 -1.42 -5.92
C LEU A 82 5.86 -1.35 -4.39
N LEU A 83 5.20 -2.26 -3.67
CA LEU A 83 5.27 -2.35 -2.21
C LEU A 83 6.68 -2.68 -1.72
N ALA A 84 7.40 -3.56 -2.41
CA ALA A 84 8.81 -3.85 -2.15
C ALA A 84 9.68 -2.61 -2.41
N GLY A 85 9.41 -1.85 -3.47
CA GLY A 85 10.08 -0.59 -3.76
C GLY A 85 9.90 0.44 -2.65
N TYR A 86 8.68 0.62 -2.15
CA TYR A 86 8.40 1.49 -1.00
C TYR A 86 9.12 1.00 0.26
N ALA A 87 9.03 -0.31 0.56
CA ALA A 87 9.71 -0.90 1.71
C ALA A 87 11.24 -0.72 1.62
N GLY A 88 11.83 -0.91 0.44
CA GLY A 88 13.26 -0.71 0.19
C GLY A 88 13.66 0.75 0.38
N ALA A 89 12.89 1.69 -0.17
CA ALA A 89 13.14 3.11 0.00
C ALA A 89 13.12 3.55 1.48
N ILE A 90 12.14 3.05 2.25
CA ILE A 90 12.04 3.26 3.69
C ILE A 90 13.23 2.62 4.41
N SER A 91 13.57 1.37 4.08
CA SER A 91 14.64 0.61 4.74
C SER A 91 16.00 1.29 4.58
N ILE A 92 16.32 1.76 3.37
CA ILE A 92 17.57 2.49 3.10
C ILE A 92 17.65 3.76 3.94
N ASN A 93 16.54 4.50 4.05
CA ASN A 93 16.52 5.75 4.80
C ASN A 93 16.58 5.54 6.32
N LEU A 94 15.92 4.50 6.83
CA LEU A 94 16.05 4.09 8.22
C LEU A 94 17.49 3.67 8.56
N TRP A 95 18.16 2.95 7.65
CA TRP A 95 19.57 2.57 7.81
C TRP A 95 20.51 3.78 7.78
N ARG A 96 20.18 4.82 7.00
CA ARG A 96 20.88 6.12 7.00
C ARG A 96 20.53 7.01 8.21
N GLY A 97 19.71 6.52 9.14
CA GLY A 97 19.29 7.27 10.34
C GLY A 97 18.28 8.39 10.07
N ARG A 98 17.78 8.53 8.83
CA ARG A 98 16.82 9.57 8.46
C ARG A 98 15.41 9.09 8.80
N ARG A 99 14.81 9.64 9.85
CA ARG A 99 13.48 9.21 10.34
C ARG A 99 12.37 10.23 10.11
N ASP A 100 12.72 11.47 9.84
CA ASP A 100 11.77 12.59 9.68
C ASP A 100 11.18 12.71 8.26
N ILE A 101 11.37 11.69 7.43
CA ILE A 101 10.82 11.62 6.07
C ILE A 101 9.40 11.07 6.14
N ASP A 102 8.49 11.63 5.35
CA ASP A 102 7.12 11.14 5.24
C ASP A 102 7.05 9.92 4.31
N CYS A 103 6.32 8.88 4.73
CA CYS A 103 6.07 7.67 3.94
C CYS A 103 5.30 7.98 2.65
N GLY A 104 4.45 9.01 2.63
CA GLY A 104 3.66 9.41 1.47
C GLY A 104 2.57 8.41 1.03
N CYS A 105 2.42 7.30 1.75
CA CYS A 105 1.32 6.35 1.57
C CYS A 105 0.04 6.78 2.29
N ALA A 106 0.18 7.52 3.38
CA ALA A 106 -0.93 8.12 4.12
C ALA A 106 -1.29 9.49 3.51
N GLY A 107 -2.55 9.91 3.69
CA GLY A 107 -3.04 11.15 3.11
C GLY A 107 -2.27 12.41 3.53
N PRO A 108 -2.41 13.53 2.79
CA PRO A 108 -1.65 14.76 3.05
C PRO A 108 -1.86 15.36 4.45
N GLU A 109 -2.95 15.03 5.15
CA GLU A 109 -3.20 15.50 6.52
C GLU A 109 -2.53 14.63 7.60
N GLN A 110 -1.92 13.51 7.19
CA GLN A 110 -1.35 12.50 8.07
C GLN A 110 0.14 12.32 7.75
N ALA A 111 0.94 13.37 7.97
CA ALA A 111 2.39 13.28 7.82
C ALA A 111 2.93 12.23 8.80
N GLN A 112 3.42 11.11 8.27
CA GLN A 112 3.82 9.97 9.08
C GLN A 112 5.33 9.75 8.92
N PRO A 113 6.13 10.10 9.94
CA PRO A 113 7.58 9.90 9.87
C PRO A 113 7.89 8.43 9.69
N ILE A 114 8.90 8.13 8.88
CA ILE A 114 9.27 6.75 8.61
C ILE A 114 9.73 6.05 9.89
N ARG A 115 9.10 4.90 10.16
CA ARG A 115 9.33 4.07 11.34
C ARG A 115 9.41 2.60 10.94
N PRO A 116 10.10 1.74 11.71
CA PRO A 116 10.18 0.31 11.42
C PRO A 116 8.81 -0.38 11.28
N VAL A 117 7.79 0.12 11.98
CA VAL A 117 6.41 -0.39 11.86
C VAL A 117 5.84 -0.30 10.44
N LEU A 118 6.29 0.69 9.64
CA LEU A 118 5.90 0.80 8.23
C LEU A 118 6.47 -0.32 7.37
N LEU A 119 7.63 -0.88 7.74
CA LEU A 119 8.18 -2.05 7.08
C LEU A 119 7.28 -3.27 7.33
N ALA A 120 6.78 -3.43 8.56
CA ALA A 120 5.82 -4.48 8.88
C ALA A 120 4.52 -4.29 8.09
N ARG A 121 3.97 -3.07 8.03
CA ARG A 121 2.79 -2.74 7.19
C ARG A 121 3.03 -3.12 5.72
N ASN A 122 4.11 -2.65 5.12
CA ASN A 122 4.42 -2.96 3.71
C ASN A 122 4.70 -4.45 3.49
N ALA A 123 5.31 -5.16 4.44
CA ALA A 123 5.53 -6.60 4.34
C ALA A 123 4.20 -7.38 4.35
N VAL A 124 3.24 -6.99 5.19
CA VAL A 124 1.89 -7.58 5.21
C VAL A 124 1.17 -7.32 3.88
N LEU A 125 1.20 -6.09 3.37
CA LEU A 125 0.58 -5.76 2.08
C LEU A 125 1.24 -6.52 0.92
N LEU A 126 2.56 -6.66 0.96
CA LEU A 126 3.31 -7.44 -0.03
C LEU A 126 2.90 -8.92 0.05
N GLY A 127 2.74 -9.48 1.25
CA GLY A 127 2.22 -10.83 1.44
C GLY A 127 0.82 -11.01 0.86
N LEU A 128 -0.09 -10.05 1.07
CA LEU A 128 -1.43 -10.07 0.46
C LEU A 128 -1.35 -9.99 -1.07
N ALA A 129 -0.47 -9.14 -1.62
CA ALA A 129 -0.25 -9.07 -3.06
C ALA A 129 0.29 -10.40 -3.63
N LEU A 130 1.19 -11.07 -2.92
CA LEU A 130 1.67 -12.39 -3.33
C LEU A 130 0.55 -13.44 -3.28
N VAL A 131 -0.29 -13.44 -2.25
CA VAL A 131 -1.48 -14.33 -2.18
C VAL A 131 -2.43 -14.07 -3.36
N ALA A 132 -2.67 -12.80 -3.70
CA ALA A 132 -3.50 -12.40 -4.84
C ALA A 132 -2.90 -12.82 -6.20
N SER A 133 -1.59 -13.10 -6.27
CA SER A 133 -0.92 -13.56 -7.49
C SER A 133 -1.07 -15.06 -7.75
N LEU A 134 -1.49 -15.83 -6.73
CA LEU A 134 -1.61 -17.28 -6.83
C LEU A 134 -2.82 -17.68 -7.68
N ALA A 135 -2.66 -18.76 -8.45
CA ALA A 135 -3.76 -19.36 -9.20
C ALA A 135 -4.77 -19.98 -8.22
N PRO A 136 -6.03 -19.50 -8.17
CA PRO A 136 -7.04 -20.05 -7.28
C PRO A 136 -7.50 -21.43 -7.73
N HIS A 137 -8.05 -22.21 -6.80
CA HIS A 137 -8.74 -23.44 -7.15
C HIS A 137 -9.95 -23.15 -8.06
N SER A 138 -10.16 -23.99 -9.07
CA SER A 138 -11.34 -23.91 -9.95
C SER A 138 -12.56 -24.45 -9.20
N ARG A 139 -13.20 -23.57 -8.43
CA ARG A 139 -14.44 -23.81 -7.71
C ARG A 139 -15.44 -22.71 -8.10
N GLU A 140 -16.70 -23.07 -8.34
CA GLU A 140 -17.76 -22.10 -8.57
C GLU A 140 -18.01 -21.28 -7.31
N LEU A 141 -18.05 -19.95 -7.44
CA LEU A 141 -18.37 -19.06 -6.33
C LEU A 141 -19.89 -19.04 -6.14
N ASP A 142 -20.33 -19.45 -4.96
CA ASP A 142 -21.71 -19.26 -4.54
C ASP A 142 -21.97 -17.80 -4.07
N VAL A 143 -23.23 -17.42 -3.91
CA VAL A 143 -23.65 -16.13 -3.35
C VAL A 143 -23.05 -15.94 -1.95
N PHE A 144 -22.99 -17.01 -1.15
CA PHE A 144 -22.36 -16.98 0.17
C PHE A 144 -20.86 -16.66 0.09
N ASP A 145 -20.15 -17.27 -0.87
CA ASP A 145 -18.71 -17.02 -1.07
C ASP A 145 -18.46 -15.55 -1.44
N SER A 146 -19.33 -14.95 -2.25
CA SER A 146 -19.26 -13.53 -2.60
C SER A 146 -19.45 -12.61 -1.39
N PHE A 147 -20.40 -12.94 -0.51
CA PHE A 147 -20.59 -12.21 0.76
C PHE A 147 -19.34 -12.30 1.64
N VAL A 148 -18.75 -13.49 1.77
CA VAL A 148 -17.52 -13.70 2.57
C VAL A 148 -16.34 -12.92 2.00
N VAL A 149 -16.18 -12.86 0.67
CA VAL A 149 -15.14 -12.05 0.01
C VAL A 149 -15.29 -10.57 0.36
N ILE A 150 -16.50 -10.02 0.24
CA ILE A 150 -16.74 -8.60 0.52
C ILE A 150 -16.52 -8.31 2.01
N ALA A 151 -17.05 -9.15 2.89
CA ALA A 151 -16.92 -8.99 4.34
C ALA A 151 -15.46 -9.07 4.80
N SER A 152 -14.69 -10.04 4.29
CA SER A 152 -13.28 -10.20 4.62
C SER A 152 -12.42 -9.05 4.08
N ALA A 153 -12.68 -8.59 2.84
CA ALA A 153 -12.01 -7.41 2.29
C ALA A 153 -12.33 -6.15 3.10
N ALA A 154 -13.59 -5.93 3.46
CA ALA A 154 -14.02 -4.80 4.28
C ALA A 154 -13.38 -4.83 5.67
N ALA A 155 -13.39 -5.98 6.36
CA ALA A 155 -12.74 -6.16 7.65
C ALA A 155 -11.22 -5.85 7.56
N THR A 156 -10.56 -6.36 6.52
CA THR A 156 -9.13 -6.10 6.26
C THR A 156 -8.87 -4.60 6.08
N LEU A 157 -9.71 -3.92 5.31
CA LEU A 157 -9.59 -2.48 5.07
C LEU A 157 -9.84 -1.64 6.33
N LEU A 158 -10.81 -2.04 7.17
CA LEU A 158 -11.08 -1.38 8.44
C LEU A 158 -9.93 -1.56 9.43
N ILE A 159 -9.38 -2.78 9.53
CA ILE A 159 -8.19 -3.05 10.36
C ILE A 159 -7.02 -2.22 9.87
N TYR A 160 -6.80 -2.19 8.55
CA TYR A 160 -5.75 -1.39 7.94
C TYR A 160 -5.92 0.10 8.25
N ALA A 161 -7.12 0.66 8.05
CA ALA A 161 -7.40 2.08 8.30
C ALA A 161 -7.25 2.44 9.79
N ALA A 162 -7.67 1.55 10.69
CA ALA A 162 -7.49 1.73 12.13
C ALA A 162 -5.99 1.69 12.52
N ALA A 163 -5.24 0.73 11.96
CA ALA A 163 -3.80 0.64 12.19
C ALA A 163 -3.07 1.88 11.66
N ASP A 164 -3.40 2.33 10.45
CA ASP A 164 -2.83 3.53 9.83
C ASP A 164 -3.13 4.79 10.65
N GLY A 165 -4.40 4.97 11.04
CA GLY A 165 -4.82 6.06 11.91
C GLY A 165 -4.14 6.05 13.28
N LEU A 166 -3.94 4.87 13.89
CA LEU A 166 -3.21 4.74 15.14
C LEU A 166 -1.74 5.11 14.96
N MET A 167 -1.09 4.66 13.88
CA MET A 167 0.32 4.97 13.64
C MET A 167 0.54 6.46 13.33
N ALA A 168 -0.38 7.10 12.60
CA ALA A 168 -0.35 8.54 12.33
C ALA A 168 -0.54 9.38 13.60
N ASN A 169 -1.38 8.92 14.53
CA ASN A 169 -1.68 9.64 15.78
C ASN A 169 -0.79 9.26 16.97
N ALA A 170 0.00 8.18 16.88
CA ALA A 170 0.85 7.70 17.97
C ALA A 170 1.76 8.79 18.59
N PRO A 171 2.41 9.69 17.82
CA PRO A 171 3.21 10.76 18.41
C PRO A 171 2.39 11.78 19.21
N ARG A 172 1.14 12.04 18.79
CA ARG A 172 0.23 12.95 19.51
C ARG A 172 -0.28 12.32 20.80
N LEU A 173 -0.61 11.03 20.75
CA LEU A 173 -1.04 10.24 21.92
C LEU A 173 0.05 10.18 23.00
N LEU A 174 1.31 9.95 22.61
CA LEU A 174 2.43 9.93 23.57
C LEU A 174 2.59 11.27 24.30
N LYS A 175 2.48 12.39 23.58
CA LYS A 175 2.50 13.74 24.18
C LYS A 175 1.38 13.94 25.20
N LEU A 176 0.18 13.42 24.96
CA LEU A 176 -0.95 13.53 25.91
C LEU A 176 -0.74 12.68 27.16
N ILE A 177 0.00 11.58 27.06
CA ILE A 177 0.31 10.66 28.17
C ILE A 177 1.57 11.12 28.93
N GLY A 178 2.17 12.25 28.53
CA GLY A 178 3.37 12.81 29.18
C GLY A 178 4.65 12.01 28.89
N ARG A 179 4.70 11.30 27.75
CA ARG A 179 5.87 10.56 27.27
C ARG A 179 6.44 11.13 25.98
#